data_AF-A0A1V6TYT0-F1
#
_entry.id   AF-A0A1V6TYT0-F1
#
_cell.length_a   1.000
_cell.length_b   1.000
_cell.length_c   1.000
_cell.angle_alpha   90.00
_cell.angle_beta   90.00
_cell.angle_gamma   90.00
#
_symmetry.space_group_name_H-M   'P 1'
#
loop_
_entity.id
_entity.type
_entity.pdbx_description
1 polymer ?
#
loop_
_entity_poly.entity_id
_entity_poly.type
_entity_poly.pdbx_seq_one_letter_code
_entity_poly.pdbx_strand_id
1 'polypeptide(L)'
;MGYTQVCSVGDPESPEWKIAWPQLVQDVHKIVETAEVLVSGPTDDKETVTPFLADPNRGIYINGVGSGAHDPFVLRPGQWDAFCQTAHKSYEKVVICILLRAYKLAPESFAYE
;
A
#
# COMPACT_ATOMS: atom_id res chain seq x y z
N MET A 1 1.41 -12.42 17.59
CA MET A 1 0.22 -12.25 16.74
C MET A 1 0.33 -10.86 16.15
N GLY A 2 0.40 -10.74 14.82
CA GLY A 2 0.48 -9.44 14.14
C GLY A 2 -0.91 -8.99 13.71
N TYR A 3 -1.09 -7.67 13.56
CA TYR A 3 -2.27 -7.12 12.90
C TYR A 3 -2.20 -7.46 11.40
N THR A 4 -3.29 -8.00 10.85
CA THR A 4 -3.42 -8.25 9.42
C THR A 4 -4.22 -7.10 8.83
N GLN A 5 -3.65 -6.43 7.85
CA GLN A 5 -4.37 -5.42 7.07
C GLN A 5 -4.98 -6.12 5.86
N VAL A 6 -6.29 -6.00 5.67
CA VAL A 6 -6.99 -6.54 4.50
C VAL A 6 -7.69 -5.41 3.77
N CYS A 7 -7.61 -5.38 2.44
CA CYS A 7 -8.42 -4.47 1.64
C CYS A 7 -8.83 -5.07 0.31
N SER A 8 -9.89 -4.51 -0.26
CA SER A 8 -10.42 -4.89 -1.56
C SER A 8 -11.03 -3.69 -2.28
N VAL A 9 -11.03 -3.76 -3.61
CA VAL A 9 -11.81 -2.85 -4.47
C VAL A 9 -12.98 -3.64 -5.04
N GLY A 10 -14.20 -3.28 -4.65
CA GLY A 10 -15.41 -4.02 -5.02
C GLY A 10 -15.75 -3.94 -6.50
N ASP A 11 -15.69 -2.73 -7.08
CA ASP A 11 -15.85 -2.49 -8.52
C ASP A 11 -14.66 -1.67 -9.04
N PRO A 12 -13.61 -2.33 -9.56
CA PRO A 12 -12.45 -1.63 -10.12
C PRO A 12 -12.76 -0.84 -11.39
N GLU A 13 -13.87 -1.13 -12.06
CA GLU A 13 -14.30 -0.42 -13.26
C GLU A 13 -15.17 0.80 -12.94
N SER A 14 -15.49 1.01 -11.66
CA SER A 14 -16.30 2.12 -11.20
C SER A 14 -15.63 3.46 -11.55
N PRO A 15 -16.41 4.48 -11.94
CA PRO A 15 -15.86 5.82 -12.19
C PRO A 15 -15.12 6.38 -10.96
N GLU A 16 -15.61 6.07 -9.76
CA GLU A 16 -15.01 6.50 -8.50
C GLU A 16 -13.60 5.93 -8.33
N TRP A 17 -13.42 4.61 -8.48
CA TRP A 17 -12.10 3.99 -8.36
C TRP A 17 -11.13 4.44 -9.45
N LYS A 18 -11.61 4.57 -10.70
CA LYS A 18 -10.79 5.06 -11.81
C LYS A 18 -10.25 6.47 -11.59
N ILE A 19 -11.00 7.33 -10.90
CA ILE A 19 -10.56 8.67 -10.49
C ILE A 19 -9.65 8.60 -9.25
N ALA A 20 -10.02 7.78 -8.27
CA ALA A 20 -9.29 7.65 -7.01
C ALA A 20 -7.90 7.02 -7.18
N TRP A 21 -7.75 6.02 -8.04
CA TRP A 21 -6.52 5.24 -8.15
C TRP A 21 -5.28 6.08 -8.53
N PRO A 22 -5.28 6.89 -9.62
CA PRO A 22 -4.15 7.75 -9.93
C PRO A 22 -3.82 8.75 -8.80
N GLN A 23 -4.86 9.28 -8.13
CA GLN A 23 -4.69 10.19 -7.00
C GLN A 23 -4.07 9.50 -5.78
N LEU A 24 -4.51 8.27 -5.46
CA LEU A 24 -3.96 7.47 -4.39
C LEU A 24 -2.48 7.19 -4.62
N VAL A 25 -2.11 6.78 -5.84
CA VAL A 25 -0.71 6.53 -6.21
C VAL A 25 0.15 7.77 -6.01
N GLN A 26 -0.32 8.96 -6.39
CA GLN A 26 0.40 10.21 -6.11
C GLN A 26 0.49 10.51 -4.62
N ASP A 27 -0.57 10.26 -3.86
CA ASP A 27 -0.61 10.51 -2.43
C ASP A 27 0.27 9.53 -1.64
N VAL A 28 0.53 8.31 -2.16
CA VAL A 28 1.50 7.38 -1.56
C VAL A 28 2.89 8.01 -1.45
N HIS A 29 3.35 8.73 -2.48
CA HIS A 29 4.64 9.43 -2.42
C HIS A 29 4.70 10.42 -1.27
N LYS A 30 3.64 11.22 -1.09
CA LYS A 30 3.53 12.21 0.01
C LYS A 30 3.42 11.53 1.37
N ILE A 31 2.68 10.42 1.46
CA ILE A 31 2.54 9.63 2.69
C ILE A 31 3.90 9.11 3.13
N VAL A 32 4.67 8.50 2.21
CA VAL A 32 6.01 7.98 2.50
C VAL A 32 6.95 9.10 2.94
N GLU A 33 6.96 10.23 2.22
CA GLU A 33 7.77 11.40 2.56
C GLU A 33 7.45 11.95 3.96
N THR A 34 6.16 12.04 4.31
CA THR A 34 5.70 12.61 5.59
C THR A 34 5.76 11.61 6.75
N ALA A 35 5.76 10.30 6.47
CA ALA A 35 5.71 9.28 7.51
C ALA A 35 6.99 9.21 8.34
N GLU A 36 8.13 9.66 7.77
CA GLU A 36 9.48 9.57 8.33
C GLU A 36 9.88 8.12 8.70
N VAL A 37 9.40 7.16 7.91
CA VAL A 37 9.68 5.74 8.06
C VAL A 37 10.45 5.24 6.85
N LEU A 38 11.53 4.48 7.09
CA LEU A 38 12.25 3.79 6.02
C LEU A 38 11.39 2.67 5.44
N VAL A 39 11.20 2.72 4.12
CA VAL A 39 10.47 1.71 3.34
C VAL A 39 11.34 1.18 2.22
N SER A 40 11.03 -0.04 1.79
CA SER A 40 11.65 -0.71 0.63
C SER A 40 10.59 -1.10 -0.39
N GLY A 41 11.03 -1.33 -1.62
CA GLY A 41 10.22 -1.83 -2.71
C GLY A 41 10.40 -3.34 -2.96
N PRO A 42 10.02 -3.79 -4.16
CA PRO A 42 10.18 -5.19 -4.57
C PRO A 42 11.66 -5.60 -4.57
N THR A 43 11.95 -6.74 -3.94
CA THR A 43 13.26 -7.39 -3.95
C THR A 43 13.10 -8.84 -3.47
N ASP A 44 13.91 -9.76 -4.02
CA ASP A 44 14.03 -11.13 -3.52
C ASP A 44 15.06 -11.23 -2.38
N ASP A 45 15.91 -10.21 -2.22
CA ASP A 45 16.91 -10.10 -1.17
C ASP A 45 16.46 -9.10 -0.10
N LYS A 46 16.27 -9.60 1.13
CA LYS A 46 15.80 -8.83 2.29
C LYS A 46 16.84 -7.84 2.82
N GLU A 47 18.11 -8.03 2.49
CA GLU A 47 19.20 -7.12 2.87
C GLU A 47 19.36 -5.97 1.88
N THR A 48 18.78 -6.09 0.68
CA THR A 48 18.80 -5.04 -0.35
C THR A 48 17.64 -4.06 -0.14
N VAL A 49 17.97 -2.79 0.02
CA VAL A 49 16.98 -1.69 0.03
C VAL A 49 16.75 -1.21 -1.39
N THR A 50 15.51 -1.30 -1.86
CA THR A 50 15.09 -0.77 -3.16
C THR A 50 14.07 0.35 -2.97
N PRO A 51 13.93 1.29 -3.92
CA PRO A 51 12.86 2.28 -3.87
C PRO A 51 11.49 1.60 -3.86
N PHE A 52 10.57 2.09 -3.02
CA PHE A 52 9.17 1.62 -3.05
C PHE A 52 8.54 1.84 -4.44
N LEU A 53 7.52 1.05 -4.76
CA LEU A 53 6.78 1.19 -6.01
C LEU A 53 5.48 1.95 -5.74
N ALA A 54 5.24 3.02 -6.50
CA ALA A 54 3.96 3.69 -6.58
C ALA A 54 3.80 4.26 -8.00
N ASP A 55 3.15 3.47 -8.86
CA ASP A 55 2.94 3.79 -10.28
C ASP A 55 1.53 3.36 -10.71
N PRO A 56 0.79 4.18 -11.48
CA PRO A 56 -0.60 3.86 -11.82
C PRO A 56 -0.77 2.57 -12.63
N ASN A 57 0.23 2.16 -13.39
CA ASN A 57 0.18 0.95 -14.21
C ASN A 57 0.73 -0.28 -13.49
N ARG A 58 1.74 -0.09 -12.64
CA ARG A 58 2.43 -1.19 -11.94
C ARG A 58 1.88 -1.48 -10.54
N GLY A 59 1.21 -0.52 -9.92
CA GLY A 59 0.67 -0.65 -8.57
C GLY A 59 1.44 0.09 -7.49
N ILE A 60 1.10 -0.26 -6.26
CA ILE A 60 1.79 0.12 -5.03
C ILE A 60 2.46 -1.14 -4.47
N TYR A 61 3.74 -1.04 -4.13
CA TYR A 61 4.48 -2.07 -3.39
C TYR A 61 5.33 -1.39 -2.33
N ILE A 62 5.08 -1.76 -1.06
CA ILE A 62 5.79 -1.21 0.10
C ILE A 62 6.09 -2.33 1.08
N ASN A 63 7.31 -2.37 1.61
CA ASN A 63 7.70 -3.18 2.76
C ASN A 63 8.63 -2.37 3.67
N GLY A 64 8.98 -2.92 4.84
CA GLY A 64 10.05 -2.40 5.68
C GLY A 64 11.45 -2.74 5.15
N VAL A 65 12.47 -2.24 5.85
CA VAL A 65 13.89 -2.45 5.53
C VAL A 65 14.53 -3.41 6.54
N GLY A 66 15.32 -4.38 6.08
CA GLY A 66 16.08 -5.30 6.93
C GLY A 66 15.20 -6.00 7.97
N SER A 67 15.57 -5.91 9.26
CA SER A 67 14.78 -6.47 10.37
C SER A 67 13.41 -5.80 10.61
N GLY A 68 13.20 -4.65 9.96
CA GLY A 68 11.92 -3.93 9.86
C GLY A 68 10.99 -4.48 8.79
N ALA A 69 11.44 -5.34 7.88
CA ALA A 69 10.61 -5.98 6.87
C ALA A 69 9.75 -7.11 7.47
N HIS A 70 8.60 -7.36 6.85
CA HIS A 70 7.81 -8.57 7.06
C HIS A 70 7.10 -8.93 5.75
N ASP A 71 5.77 -8.82 5.69
CA ASP A 71 5.00 -9.07 4.47
C ASP A 71 4.78 -7.76 3.70
N PRO A 72 5.07 -7.71 2.40
CA PRO A 72 4.86 -6.51 1.62
C PRO A 72 3.37 -6.19 1.47
N PHE A 73 3.03 -4.91 1.52
CA PHE A 73 1.74 -4.43 1.04
C PHE A 73 1.80 -4.29 -0.49
N VAL A 74 0.85 -4.93 -1.19
CA VAL A 74 0.78 -4.93 -2.66
C VAL A 74 -0.66 -4.68 -3.10
N LEU A 75 -0.88 -3.60 -3.85
CA LEU A 75 -2.17 -3.29 -4.48
C LEU A 75 -1.92 -2.82 -5.91
N ARG A 76 -2.53 -3.46 -6.92
CA ARG A 76 -2.20 -3.18 -8.33
C ARG A 76 -3.34 -3.49 -9.30
N PRO A 77 -3.32 -2.90 -10.51
CA PRO A 77 -4.24 -3.30 -11.57
C PRO A 77 -4.24 -4.81 -11.83
N GLY A 78 -5.43 -5.42 -11.84
CA GLY A 78 -5.61 -6.87 -11.99
C GLY A 78 -5.46 -7.68 -10.70
N GLN A 79 -5.05 -7.05 -9.60
CA GLN A 79 -5.03 -7.65 -8.26
C GLN A 79 -5.43 -6.57 -7.23
N TRP A 80 -6.74 -6.41 -7.08
CA TRP A 80 -7.34 -5.39 -6.23
C TRP A 80 -7.71 -5.85 -4.82
N ASP A 81 -7.49 -7.13 -4.53
CA ASP A 81 -7.50 -7.67 -3.18
C ASP A 81 -6.07 -7.72 -2.65
N ALA A 82 -5.87 -7.15 -1.47
CA ALA A 82 -4.58 -7.15 -0.79
C ALA A 82 -4.74 -7.62 0.65
N PHE A 83 -3.78 -8.39 1.12
CA PHE A 83 -3.61 -8.70 2.52
C PHE A 83 -2.13 -8.61 2.87
N CYS A 84 -1.79 -8.10 4.05
CA CYS A 84 -0.41 -8.12 4.54
C CYS A 84 -0.36 -8.19 6.07
N GLN A 85 0.63 -8.90 6.60
CA GLN A 85 0.96 -8.89 8.02
C GLN A 85 2.20 -8.04 8.25
N THR A 86 1.96 -6.84 8.74
CA THR A 86 3.00 -5.87 9.08
C THR A 86 3.76 -6.26 10.35
N ALA A 87 3.17 -7.10 11.21
CA ALA A 87 3.66 -7.46 12.54
C ALA A 87 4.11 -6.25 13.38
N HIS A 88 3.38 -5.13 13.29
CA HIS A 88 3.68 -3.88 13.98
C HIS A 88 5.07 -3.30 13.66
N LYS A 89 5.65 -3.66 12.51
CA LYS A 89 6.85 -3.01 12.00
C LYS A 89 6.54 -1.58 11.60
N SER A 90 7.56 -0.71 11.61
CA SER A 90 7.39 0.73 11.44
C SER A 90 6.63 1.14 10.16
N TYR A 91 6.79 0.40 9.06
CA TYR A 91 6.10 0.68 7.80
C TYR A 91 4.58 0.43 7.86
N GLU A 92 4.07 -0.20 8.91
CA GLU A 92 2.62 -0.32 9.19
C GLU A 92 1.91 1.03 9.12
N LYS A 93 2.53 2.08 9.67
CA LYS A 93 1.99 3.45 9.62
C LYS A 93 1.73 3.91 8.18
N VAL A 94 2.65 3.59 7.26
CA VAL A 94 2.52 3.93 5.84
C VAL A 94 1.36 3.17 5.22
N VAL A 95 1.27 1.86 5.48
CA VAL A 95 0.18 1.01 4.99
C VAL A 95 -1.18 1.53 5.47
N ILE A 96 -1.34 1.81 6.76
CA ILE A 96 -2.58 2.34 7.33
C ILE A 96 -2.97 3.69 6.69
N CYS A 97 -2.00 4.60 6.51
CA CYS A 97 -2.26 5.88 5.85
C CYS A 97 -2.73 5.70 4.39
N ILE A 98 -2.18 4.72 3.67
CA ILE A 98 -2.61 4.39 2.30
C ILE A 98 -4.04 3.86 2.30
N LEU A 99 -4.38 2.93 3.20
CA LEU A 99 -5.73 2.37 3.31
C LEU A 99 -6.77 3.44 3.66
N LEU A 100 -6.46 4.27 4.66
CA LEU A 100 -7.31 5.42 5.03
C LEU A 100 -7.48 6.40 3.88
N ARG A 101 -6.43 6.63 3.09
CA ARG A 101 -6.49 7.54 1.94
C ARG A 101 -7.31 6.95 0.80
N ALA A 102 -7.16 5.66 0.52
CA ALA A 102 -7.96 4.95 -0.47
C ALA A 102 -9.44 5.00 -0.12
N TYR A 103 -9.81 4.70 1.13
CA TYR A 103 -11.18 4.79 1.61
C TYR A 103 -11.74 6.23 1.53
N LYS A 104 -10.94 7.24 1.85
CA LYS A 104 -11.38 8.65 1.69
C LYS A 104 -11.61 9.06 0.23
N LEU A 105 -10.89 8.45 -0.71
CA LEU A 105 -11.00 8.78 -2.13
C LEU A 105 -12.14 8.02 -2.82
N ALA A 106 -12.43 6.79 -2.37
CA ALA A 106 -13.45 5.93 -2.96
C ALA A 106 -14.19 5.09 -1.91
N PRO A 107 -14.96 5.72 -1.00
CA PRO A 107 -15.63 5.00 0.10
C PRO A 107 -16.67 3.99 -0.36
N GLU A 108 -17.22 4.14 -1.56
CA GLU A 108 -18.22 3.20 -2.11
C GLU A 108 -17.57 2.02 -2.85
N SER A 109 -16.35 2.22 -3.38
CA SER A 109 -15.63 1.22 -4.16
C SER A 109 -14.51 0.51 -3.41
N PHE A 110 -14.03 1.05 -2.28
CA PHE A 110 -12.89 0.53 -1.52
C PHE A 110 -13.29 0.15 -0.09
N ALA A 111 -12.89 -1.05 0.34
CA ALA A 111 -13.09 -1.55 1.70
C ALA A 111 -11.76 -1.97 2.34
N TYR A 112 -11.62 -1.80 3.65
CA TYR A 112 -10.49 -2.32 4.41
C TYR A 112 -10.90 -2.71 5.84
N GLU A 113 -10.17 -3.67 6.43
CA GLU A 113 -10.32 -4.19 7.80
C GLU A 113 -8.97 -4.21 8.54
#